data_AF-A0AA37X482-F1
#
_entry.id   AF-A0AA37X482-F1
#
_cell.length_a   1.000
_cell.length_b   1.000
_cell.length_c   1.000
_cell.angle_alpha   90.00
_cell.angle_beta   90.00
_cell.angle_gamma   90.00
#
_symmetry.space_group_name_H-M   'P 1'
#
loop_
_entity.id
_entity.type
_entity.pdbx_description
1 polymer ?
#
loop_
_entity_poly.entity_id
_entity_poly.type
_entity_poly.pdbx_seq_one_letter_code
_entity_poly.pdbx_strand_id
1 'polypeptide(L)'
;MQMTAQSRSDLRAVMTEQTIHIFAKSAVTITRANGAAPIQGDVIGNALNGDAFSWENPSNLTLTFGAPSTAITFDDANGVLSDDPYSGSNLIDQRLTQPLTINGTTYTPNTETVRWKFPAPVSVENEYEVTLYDSAGTAYRMVGVSITQGYVTTVVGVMFDGVTPPAGTTLTYRQGVSSYSGGGQTVTIPPAVTCFLAGTQIETPTGPRPIETLRIGDPLVTPDGTAPIRWIGRSRVDGRGPLAPIRIAAKALANVRDLYVSPNHRILLRSVAADLYFGTPEVLVAAKFLVNGSTIQPAPMRHAHYFHLMLDTHQMVFSEGIASESLFTGANAMNTLDPAAQAELRAIFPQLDLSRQRLARRSLTRAEVPLILPLRPMHATLRPLRNIHSNRRAA
;
A
#
# COMPACT_ATOMS: atom_id res chain seq x y z
N MET A 1 -33.43 48.19 -23.74
CA MET A 1 -32.50 48.99 -22.91
C MET A 1 -32.67 48.46 -21.49
N GLN A 2 -31.77 47.72 -20.85
CA GLN A 2 -30.36 47.40 -21.07
C GLN A 2 -30.11 46.06 -20.34
N MET A 3 -29.38 45.14 -20.96
CA MET A 3 -28.67 44.08 -20.24
C MET A 3 -27.53 44.74 -19.45
N THR A 4 -27.37 44.40 -18.17
CA THR A 4 -26.14 44.70 -17.43
C THR A 4 -25.66 43.48 -16.68
N ALA A 5 -24.41 43.15 -16.96
CA ALA A 5 -23.67 42.02 -16.44
C ALA A 5 -23.45 42.14 -14.93
N GLN A 6 -23.88 41.13 -14.19
CA GLN A 6 -23.20 40.70 -12.97
C GLN A 6 -22.77 39.25 -13.20
N SER A 7 -21.77 39.14 -14.07
CA SER A 7 -21.01 37.93 -14.34
C SER A 7 -20.08 37.66 -13.15
N ARG A 8 -20.11 36.41 -12.67
CA ARG A 8 -18.93 35.65 -12.23
C ARG A 8 -17.98 36.41 -11.29
N SER A 9 -18.31 36.48 -10.00
CA SER A 9 -17.34 36.77 -8.94
C SER A 9 -17.16 35.54 -8.04
N ASP A 10 -16.04 34.86 -8.27
CA ASP A 10 -15.19 34.23 -7.25
C ASP A 10 -15.80 33.14 -6.35
N LEU A 11 -16.00 31.95 -6.93
CA LEU A 11 -15.61 30.70 -6.27
C LEU A 11 -14.07 30.60 -6.35
N ARG A 12 -13.35 31.46 -5.61
CA ARG A 12 -11.95 31.17 -5.28
C ARG A 12 -12.00 30.06 -4.25
N ALA A 13 -11.67 28.83 -4.65
CA ALA A 13 -11.25 27.82 -3.69
C ALA A 13 -10.19 28.49 -2.81
N VAL A 14 -10.45 28.56 -1.50
CA VAL A 14 -9.46 29.02 -0.54
C VAL A 14 -8.33 28.01 -0.62
N MET A 15 -7.25 28.36 -1.32
CA MET A 15 -6.02 27.57 -1.31
C MET A 15 -5.49 27.65 0.13
N THR A 16 -5.62 26.55 0.86
CA THR A 16 -5.08 26.42 2.21
C THR A 16 -3.57 26.35 2.13
N GLU A 17 -2.86 27.28 2.77
CA GLU A 17 -1.40 27.16 2.91
C GLU A 17 -1.06 26.06 3.92
N GLN A 18 -0.08 25.24 3.59
CA GLN A 18 0.54 24.28 4.50
C GLN A 18 1.99 24.69 4.76
N THR A 19 2.43 24.49 6.00
CA THR A 19 3.84 24.60 6.38
C THR A 19 4.33 23.24 6.85
N ILE A 20 5.39 22.73 6.21
CA ILE A 20 6.11 21.53 6.66
C ILE A 20 7.45 21.93 7.29
N HIS A 21 7.92 21.10 8.21
CA HIS A 21 9.27 21.24 8.79
C HIS A 21 10.13 20.08 8.34
N ILE A 22 11.27 20.39 7.73
CA ILE A 22 12.19 19.39 7.20
C ILE A 22 13.54 19.42 7.91
N PHE A 23 14.20 18.26 7.90
CA PHE A 23 15.63 18.11 8.13
C PHE A 23 16.33 18.39 6.80
N ALA A 24 17.02 19.52 6.71
CA ALA A 24 17.90 19.78 5.57
C ALA A 24 18.93 18.65 5.45
N LYS A 25 19.45 18.41 4.24
CA LYS A 25 20.44 17.32 4.02
C LYS A 25 21.62 17.37 4.98
N SER A 26 22.10 18.58 5.30
CA SER A 26 23.19 18.82 6.25
C SER A 26 22.86 18.44 7.71
N ALA A 27 21.58 18.30 8.06
CA ALA A 27 21.11 17.92 9.39
C ALA A 27 20.91 16.40 9.55
N VAL A 28 21.19 15.61 8.50
CA VAL A 28 21.07 14.15 8.52
C VAL A 28 22.45 13.54 8.38
N THR A 29 22.86 12.75 9.37
CA THR A 29 24.10 11.98 9.30
C THR A 29 23.76 10.56 8.87
N ILE A 30 24.44 10.05 7.84
CA ILE A 30 24.24 8.69 7.32
C ILE A 30 25.57 7.95 7.38
N THR A 31 25.56 6.78 8.01
CA THR A 31 26.72 5.89 8.12
C THR A 31 26.32 4.44 7.83
N ARG A 32 27.30 3.58 7.61
CA ARG A 32 27.10 2.13 7.63
C ARG A 32 27.13 1.62 9.07
N ALA A 33 26.59 0.42 9.33
CA ALA A 33 26.45 -0.15 10.66
C ALA A 33 27.79 -0.37 11.39
N ASN A 34 28.90 -0.38 10.65
CA ASN A 34 30.26 -0.43 11.17
C ASN A 34 30.88 0.97 11.41
N GLY A 35 30.11 2.04 11.30
CA GLY A 35 30.53 3.44 11.46
C GLY A 35 31.20 4.07 10.24
N ALA A 36 31.41 3.34 9.15
CA ALA A 36 32.05 3.87 7.96
C ALA A 36 31.09 4.74 7.12
N ALA A 37 31.64 5.61 6.27
CA ALA A 37 30.85 6.39 5.32
C ALA A 37 30.07 5.49 4.33
N PRO A 38 28.94 5.97 3.79
CA PRO A 38 28.24 5.36 2.66
C PRO A 38 29.15 5.23 1.43
N ILE A 39 28.83 4.30 0.54
CA ILE A 39 29.69 3.99 -0.64
C ILE A 39 29.64 5.12 -1.67
N GLN A 40 28.50 5.79 -1.82
CA GLN A 40 28.40 7.04 -2.57
C GLN A 40 28.06 8.19 -1.62
N GLY A 41 28.41 9.42 -2.02
CA GLY A 41 28.33 10.61 -1.17
C GLY A 41 26.91 10.99 -0.71
N ASP A 42 26.21 11.81 -1.49
CA ASP A 42 24.92 12.39 -1.10
C ASP A 42 23.76 11.39 -1.24
N VAL A 43 23.63 10.49 -0.27
CA VAL A 43 22.61 9.41 -0.23
C VAL A 43 21.17 9.95 -0.33
N ILE A 44 20.88 11.10 0.30
CA ILE A 44 19.57 11.76 0.27
C ILE A 44 19.32 12.41 -1.08
N GLY A 45 20.30 13.16 -1.59
CA GLY A 45 20.18 13.86 -2.87
C GLY A 45 20.14 12.94 -4.08
N ASN A 46 20.80 11.78 -4.01
CA ASN A 46 20.90 10.84 -5.12
C ASN A 46 19.73 9.84 -5.20
N ALA A 47 18.81 9.88 -4.23
CA ALA A 47 17.63 9.02 -4.17
C ALA A 47 16.48 9.47 -5.10
N LEU A 48 16.81 10.07 -6.26
CA LEU A 48 15.84 10.58 -7.23
C LEU A 48 15.08 9.45 -7.94
N ASN A 49 13.84 9.73 -8.35
CA ASN A 49 12.95 8.80 -9.06
C ASN A 49 12.55 7.54 -8.26
N GLY A 50 12.46 7.64 -6.94
CA GLY A 50 11.85 6.59 -6.11
C GLY A 50 12.71 5.35 -5.83
N ASP A 51 13.98 5.33 -6.25
CA ASP A 51 14.92 4.22 -6.01
C ASP A 51 15.73 4.41 -4.71
N ALA A 52 15.11 5.05 -3.70
CA ALA A 52 15.77 5.46 -2.46
C ALA A 52 16.57 4.33 -1.81
N PHE A 53 17.89 4.55 -1.72
CA PHE A 53 18.90 3.70 -1.09
C PHE A 53 19.07 2.30 -1.71
N SER A 54 18.47 2.02 -2.88
CA SER A 54 18.41 0.67 -3.48
C SER A 54 19.75 0.13 -4.03
N TRP A 55 20.68 1.01 -4.40
CA TRP A 55 21.94 0.66 -5.08
C TRP A 55 23.18 0.68 -4.16
N GLU A 56 23.03 1.00 -2.86
CA GLU A 56 24.15 1.21 -1.92
C GLU A 56 24.59 -0.01 -1.08
N ASN A 57 24.19 -1.24 -1.45
CA ASN A 57 24.37 -2.45 -0.64
C ASN A 57 23.72 -2.34 0.77
N PRO A 58 22.39 -2.22 0.83
CA PRO A 58 21.74 -1.29 1.75
C PRO A 58 21.00 -1.97 2.90
N SER A 59 21.58 -3.02 3.49
CA SER A 59 21.05 -3.61 4.73
C SER A 59 21.69 -3.02 6.00
N ASN A 60 22.67 -2.13 5.85
CA ASN A 60 23.50 -1.66 6.95
C ASN A 60 23.51 -0.13 7.11
N LEU A 61 22.60 0.63 6.50
CA LEU A 61 22.59 2.09 6.69
C LEU A 61 21.96 2.47 8.02
N THR A 62 22.61 3.44 8.67
CA THR A 62 22.24 4.02 9.95
C THR A 62 22.15 5.53 9.79
N LEU A 63 21.05 6.12 10.23
CA LEU A 63 20.73 7.53 10.07
C LEU A 63 20.50 8.16 11.45
N THR A 64 21.09 9.32 11.68
CA THR A 64 20.83 10.15 12.86
C THR A 64 20.40 11.54 12.41
N PHE A 65 19.35 12.04 13.06
CA PHE A 65 18.71 13.30 12.72
C PHE A 65 19.02 14.34 13.80
N GLY A 66 19.44 15.53 13.37
CA GLY A 66 19.58 16.70 14.22
C GLY A 66 18.22 17.29 14.62
N ALA A 67 18.14 18.61 14.82
CA ALA A 67 16.86 19.29 15.00
C ALA A 67 16.23 19.66 13.64
N PRO A 68 14.94 19.37 13.38
CA PRO A 68 14.25 19.88 12.21
C PRO A 68 14.14 21.41 12.36
N SER A 69 14.57 22.15 11.34
CA SER A 69 14.76 23.59 11.50
C SER A 69 14.34 24.42 10.29
N THR A 70 14.10 23.80 9.13
CA THR A 70 13.68 24.56 7.94
C THR A 70 12.19 24.40 7.71
N ALA A 71 11.46 25.51 7.79
CA ALA A 71 10.06 25.58 7.42
C ALA A 71 9.92 25.83 5.92
N ILE A 72 9.00 25.12 5.27
CA ILE A 72 8.63 25.35 3.87
C ILE A 72 7.12 25.56 3.82
N THR A 73 6.70 26.70 3.28
CA THR A 73 5.28 27.07 3.17
C THR A 73 4.86 27.10 1.70
N PHE A 74 3.81 26.37 1.38
CA PHE A 74 3.28 26.21 0.02
C PHE A 74 1.76 26.11 0.04
N ASP A 75 1.11 26.33 -1.10
CA ASP A 75 -0.32 26.08 -1.23
C ASP A 75 -0.56 24.57 -1.27
N ASP A 76 -1.49 24.08 -0.46
CA ASP A 76 -1.85 22.67 -0.42
C ASP A 76 -3.37 22.57 -0.31
N ALA A 77 -4.00 22.30 -1.45
CA ALA A 77 -5.44 22.28 -1.58
C ALA A 77 -6.08 21.06 -0.90
N ASN A 78 -5.31 20.01 -0.62
CA ASN A 78 -5.84 18.73 -0.14
C ASN A 78 -5.17 18.20 1.13
N GLY A 79 -4.13 18.88 1.64
CA GLY A 79 -3.41 18.47 2.84
C GLY A 79 -2.41 17.33 2.61
N VAL A 80 -2.15 16.96 1.35
CA VAL A 80 -1.34 15.80 0.97
C VAL A 80 -0.17 16.25 0.12
N LEU A 81 1.05 16.11 0.64
CA LEU A 81 2.28 16.27 -0.15
C LEU A 81 2.45 15.08 -1.11
N SER A 82 2.41 15.34 -2.42
CA SER A 82 2.40 14.33 -3.46
C SER A 82 3.57 14.50 -4.42
N ASP A 83 4.06 13.38 -4.95
CA ASP A 83 4.80 13.39 -6.21
C ASP A 83 3.77 13.59 -7.34
N ASP A 84 3.84 14.70 -8.07
CA ASP A 84 3.14 14.85 -9.34
C ASP A 84 4.16 14.75 -10.48
N PRO A 85 4.46 13.52 -10.95
CA PRO A 85 5.34 13.32 -12.07
C PRO A 85 4.59 13.71 -13.34
N TYR A 86 4.60 15.01 -13.64
CA TYR A 86 4.21 15.58 -14.94
C TYR A 86 2.79 15.26 -15.43
N SER A 87 1.80 15.11 -14.55
CA SER A 87 0.42 14.87 -14.96
C SER A 87 -0.34 16.16 -15.31
N GLY A 88 0.28 17.03 -16.11
CA GLY A 88 -0.36 18.25 -16.60
C GLY A 88 0.63 19.35 -16.98
N SER A 89 0.20 20.29 -17.82
CA SER A 89 0.98 21.49 -18.15
C SER A 89 0.90 22.56 -17.05
N ASN A 90 -0.07 22.45 -16.13
CA ASN A 90 -0.33 23.43 -15.08
C ASN A 90 -0.14 22.83 -13.67
N LEU A 91 0.56 23.56 -12.84
CA LEU A 91 0.70 23.38 -11.40
C LEU A 91 -0.45 24.12 -10.71
N ILE A 92 -1.36 23.36 -10.11
CA ILE A 92 -2.59 23.86 -9.47
C ILE A 92 -2.61 23.62 -7.96
N ASP A 93 -1.54 23.03 -7.43
CA ASP A 93 -1.35 22.61 -6.04
C ASP A 93 0.16 22.59 -5.75
N GLN A 94 0.55 22.63 -4.47
CA GLN A 94 1.94 22.49 -4.00
C GLN A 94 2.94 23.54 -4.48
N ARG A 95 2.48 24.75 -4.77
CA ARG A 95 3.28 25.92 -5.13
C ARG A 95 3.83 26.59 -3.89
N LEU A 96 5.13 26.81 -3.90
CA LEU A 96 5.78 27.64 -2.89
C LEU A 96 5.10 29.01 -2.81
N THR A 97 4.75 29.49 -1.62
CA THR A 97 4.08 30.79 -1.44
C THR A 97 4.99 31.87 -0.87
N GLN A 98 6.13 31.48 -0.29
CA GLN A 98 7.10 32.40 0.30
C GLN A 98 8.53 32.09 -0.16
N PRO A 99 9.43 33.09 -0.29
CA PRO A 99 10.83 32.84 -0.60
C PRO A 99 11.46 31.86 0.41
N LEU A 100 12.18 30.88 -0.12
CA LEU A 100 12.85 29.86 0.68
C LEU A 100 14.33 29.81 0.33
N THR A 101 15.20 29.94 1.32
CA THR A 101 16.63 29.65 1.16
C THR A 101 16.98 28.37 1.88
N ILE A 102 17.44 27.36 1.14
CA ILE A 102 17.84 26.06 1.69
C ILE A 102 19.05 25.50 0.94
N ASN A 103 19.98 24.89 1.68
CA ASN A 103 21.23 24.34 1.15
C ASN A 103 22.04 25.33 0.28
N GLY A 104 21.95 26.64 0.56
CA GLY A 104 22.64 27.70 -0.19
C GLY A 104 21.93 28.17 -1.46
N THR A 105 20.76 27.60 -1.81
CA THR A 105 19.95 28.00 -2.96
C THR A 105 18.71 28.77 -2.49
N THR A 106 18.39 29.88 -3.15
CA THR A 106 17.18 30.66 -2.89
C THR A 106 16.15 30.42 -3.97
N TYR A 107 14.99 29.93 -3.57
CA TYR A 107 13.81 29.72 -4.41
C TYR A 107 12.84 30.87 -4.19
N THR A 108 12.45 31.55 -5.27
CA THR A 108 11.51 32.69 -5.22
C THR A 108 10.20 32.27 -5.87
N PRO A 109 9.07 32.31 -5.13
CA PRO A 109 7.76 31.96 -5.67
C PRO A 109 7.32 32.98 -6.73
N ASN A 110 6.46 32.57 -7.64
CA ASN A 110 5.86 33.44 -8.65
C ASN A 110 4.42 33.00 -8.93
N THR A 111 3.69 33.80 -9.70
CA THR A 111 2.27 33.57 -9.99
C THR A 111 2.03 32.64 -11.18
N GLU A 112 3.08 32.15 -11.84
CA GLU A 112 2.92 31.25 -12.97
C GLU A 112 2.34 29.91 -12.52
N THR A 113 1.55 29.30 -13.38
CA THR A 113 1.02 27.94 -13.15
C THR A 113 1.55 26.99 -14.19
N VAL A 114 2.03 27.47 -15.34
CA VAL A 114 2.53 26.60 -16.40
C VAL A 114 3.94 26.14 -16.02
N ARG A 115 4.13 24.83 -15.77
CA ARG A 115 5.41 24.25 -15.29
C ARG A 115 6.63 24.65 -16.15
N TRP A 116 6.41 24.88 -17.45
CA TRP A 116 7.45 25.13 -18.45
C TRP A 116 7.60 26.59 -18.88
N LYS A 117 6.78 27.51 -18.33
CA LYS A 117 6.84 28.92 -18.71
C LYS A 117 7.92 29.63 -17.91
N PHE A 118 8.67 30.55 -18.51
CA PHE A 118 9.69 31.31 -17.79
C PHE A 118 9.10 32.63 -17.22
N PRO A 119 9.36 32.98 -15.94
CA PRO A 119 10.04 32.17 -14.93
C PRO A 119 9.18 30.98 -14.50
N ALA A 120 9.80 29.80 -14.35
CA ALA A 120 9.05 28.59 -13.99
C ALA A 120 8.50 28.68 -12.58
N PRO A 121 7.27 28.19 -12.34
CA PRO A 121 6.75 28.10 -10.99
C PRO A 121 7.61 27.16 -10.15
N VAL A 122 7.54 27.35 -8.84
CA VAL A 122 8.30 26.56 -7.86
C VAL A 122 7.32 25.67 -7.12
N SER A 123 7.46 24.35 -7.26
CA SER A 123 6.68 23.37 -6.50
C SER A 123 7.50 22.71 -5.39
N VAL A 124 6.79 22.27 -4.36
CA VAL A 124 7.30 21.44 -3.27
C VAL A 124 6.69 20.05 -3.42
N GLU A 125 7.50 19.02 -3.60
CA GLU A 125 7.03 17.68 -3.97
C GLU A 125 7.58 16.63 -2.99
N ASN A 126 6.85 15.52 -2.85
CA ASN A 126 7.39 14.29 -2.28
C ASN A 126 8.21 13.60 -3.38
N GLU A 127 9.49 13.33 -3.16
CA GLU A 127 10.36 12.65 -4.13
C GLU A 127 10.46 11.14 -3.88
N TYR A 128 10.53 10.74 -2.60
CA TYR A 128 10.65 9.35 -2.21
C TYR A 128 10.17 9.10 -0.79
N GLU A 129 9.91 7.84 -0.48
CA GLU A 129 9.54 7.41 0.86
C GLU A 129 10.38 6.23 1.31
N VAL A 130 10.78 6.25 2.57
CA VAL A 130 11.60 5.22 3.18
C VAL A 130 11.11 4.93 4.59
N THR A 131 11.02 3.65 4.95
CA THR A 131 10.74 3.24 6.32
C THR A 131 12.03 2.95 7.05
N LEU A 132 12.24 3.65 8.17
CA LEU A 132 13.39 3.45 9.04
C LEU A 132 12.95 2.86 10.37
N TYR A 133 13.86 2.18 11.06
CA TYR A 133 13.56 1.47 12.31
C TYR A 133 14.51 1.87 13.43
N ASP A 134 13.99 2.18 14.61
CA ASP A 134 14.84 2.30 15.81
C ASP A 134 15.28 0.92 16.36
N SER A 135 16.03 0.93 17.45
CA SER A 135 16.50 -0.28 18.13
C SER A 135 15.38 -1.10 18.78
N ALA A 136 14.25 -0.49 19.12
CA ALA A 136 13.06 -1.17 19.64
C ALA A 136 12.22 -1.80 18.51
N GLY A 137 12.53 -1.48 17.25
CA GLY A 137 11.78 -1.92 16.08
C GLY A 137 10.60 -1.01 15.72
N THR A 138 10.48 0.17 16.34
CA THR A 138 9.50 1.18 15.96
C THR A 138 9.82 1.68 14.56
N ALA A 139 8.81 1.71 13.69
CA ALA A 139 8.94 2.19 12.33
C ALA A 139 8.66 3.70 12.23
N TYR A 140 9.47 4.41 11.45
CA TYR A 140 9.32 5.83 11.14
C TYR A 140 9.28 6.00 9.62
N ARG A 141 8.24 6.64 9.10
CA ARG A 141 8.09 6.92 7.66
C ARG A 141 8.80 8.24 7.35
N MET A 142 9.93 8.14 6.67
CA MET A 142 10.69 9.29 6.19
C MET A 142 10.30 9.59 4.74
N VAL A 143 10.06 10.87 4.45
CA VAL A 143 9.72 11.37 3.11
C VAL A 143 10.85 12.29 2.64
N GLY A 144 11.38 12.04 1.44
CA GLY A 144 12.27 12.94 0.73
C GLY A 144 11.47 14.11 0.15
N VAL A 145 11.85 15.33 0.49
CA VAL A 145 11.19 16.54 0.02
C VAL A 145 12.04 17.17 -1.06
N SER A 146 11.46 17.33 -2.25
CA SER A 146 12.09 18.01 -3.37
C SER A 146 11.44 19.35 -3.66
N ILE A 147 12.23 20.22 -4.30
CA ILE A 147 11.75 21.45 -4.91
C ILE A 147 11.98 21.34 -6.40
N THR A 148 10.93 21.57 -7.17
CA THR A 148 10.97 21.55 -8.63
C THR A 148 10.78 22.96 -9.17
N GLN A 149 11.69 23.37 -10.06
CA GLN A 149 11.61 24.62 -10.79
C GLN A 149 11.97 24.38 -12.25
N GLY A 150 10.96 24.42 -13.13
CA GLY A 150 11.12 24.09 -14.55
C GLY A 150 11.47 22.61 -14.74
N TYR A 151 12.64 22.34 -15.32
CA TYR A 151 13.16 20.98 -15.55
C TYR A 151 14.09 20.48 -14.43
N VAL A 152 14.26 21.25 -13.36
CA VAL A 152 15.21 20.94 -12.30
C VAL A 152 14.43 20.58 -11.04
N THR A 153 14.58 19.33 -10.61
CA THR A 153 14.09 18.82 -9.33
C THR A 153 15.27 18.61 -8.41
N THR A 154 15.20 19.13 -7.20
CA THR A 154 16.29 19.01 -6.20
C THR A 154 15.72 18.53 -4.88
N VAL A 155 16.19 17.39 -4.38
CA VAL A 155 15.91 16.96 -3.00
C VAL A 155 16.61 17.91 -2.03
N VAL A 156 15.83 18.64 -1.26
CA VAL A 156 16.33 19.67 -0.33
C VAL A 156 16.46 19.15 1.10
N GLY A 157 15.78 18.06 1.43
CA GLY A 157 15.88 17.41 2.72
C GLY A 157 14.85 16.30 2.87
N VAL A 158 14.57 15.95 4.12
CA VAL A 158 13.62 14.90 4.48
C VAL A 158 12.72 15.36 5.61
N MET A 159 11.52 14.78 5.71
CA MET A 159 10.63 14.92 6.87
C MET A 159 10.16 13.55 7.35
N PHE A 160 9.49 13.52 8.50
CA PHE A 160 8.74 12.34 8.92
C PHE A 160 7.26 12.58 8.72
N ASP A 161 6.61 11.64 8.05
CA ASP A 161 5.16 11.59 7.96
C ASP A 161 4.62 10.83 9.18
N GLY A 162 3.90 11.54 10.05
CA GLY A 162 3.45 11.05 11.35
C GLY A 162 4.41 11.38 12.50
N VAL A 163 4.78 10.36 13.29
CA VAL A 163 5.60 10.57 14.50
C VAL A 163 7.03 10.90 14.11
N THR A 164 7.52 12.06 14.58
CA THR A 164 8.94 12.42 14.45
C THR A 164 9.75 11.67 15.51
N PRO A 165 10.86 11.00 15.15
CA PRO A 165 11.73 10.34 16.12
C PRO A 165 12.30 11.38 17.11
N PRO A 166 12.52 11.01 18.38
CA PRO A 166 13.25 11.86 19.31
C PRO A 166 14.60 12.29 18.74
N ALA A 167 15.02 13.54 18.99
CA ALA A 167 16.29 14.06 18.49
C ALA A 167 17.47 13.16 18.90
N GLY A 168 18.39 12.91 17.96
CA GLY A 168 19.52 12.00 18.20
C GLY A 168 19.18 10.51 18.14
N THR A 169 17.93 10.11 17.86
CA THR A 169 17.59 8.71 17.64
C THR A 169 18.32 8.16 16.42
N THR A 170 18.96 7.02 16.60
CA THR A 170 19.60 6.27 15.54
C THR A 170 18.60 5.34 14.88
N LEU A 171 18.38 5.54 13.58
CA LEU A 171 17.45 4.76 12.78
C LEU A 171 18.18 3.91 11.75
N THR A 172 17.67 2.71 11.51
CA THR A 172 18.25 1.73 10.58
C THR A 172 17.36 1.58 9.35
N TYR A 173 17.97 1.62 8.18
CA TYR A 173 17.29 1.28 6.94
C TYR A 173 17.34 -0.23 6.72
N ARG A 174 16.20 -0.81 6.29
CA ARG A 174 16.08 -2.25 5.99
C ARG A 174 15.60 -2.43 4.55
N GLN A 175 16.51 -2.87 3.68
CA GLN A 175 16.19 -3.15 2.29
C GLN A 175 15.07 -4.20 2.15
N GLY A 176 14.17 -3.98 1.18
CA GLY A 176 13.06 -4.90 0.90
C GLY A 176 11.85 -4.74 1.83
N VAL A 177 11.89 -3.78 2.76
CA VAL A 177 10.76 -3.43 3.65
C VAL A 177 10.24 -2.01 3.40
N SER A 178 11.09 -1.11 2.90
CA SER A 178 10.72 0.27 2.55
C SER A 178 10.09 0.33 1.15
N SER A 179 8.98 1.06 1.01
CA SER A 179 8.26 1.23 -0.25
C SER A 179 8.18 2.70 -0.65
N TYR A 180 8.52 3.00 -1.90
CA TYR A 180 8.20 4.28 -2.55
C TYR A 180 6.76 4.26 -3.07
N SER A 181 5.99 5.32 -2.84
CA SER A 181 4.71 5.56 -3.52
C SER A 181 4.62 7.01 -3.99
N GLY A 182 5.04 7.28 -5.23
CA GLY A 182 4.69 8.53 -5.91
C GLY A 182 3.17 8.61 -6.10
N GLY A 183 2.54 9.61 -5.47
CA GLY A 183 1.17 10.07 -5.70
C GLY A 183 0.05 9.36 -4.91
N GLY A 184 -0.44 10.04 -3.85
CA GLY A 184 -1.81 9.95 -3.33
C GLY A 184 -2.13 8.73 -2.45
N GLN A 185 -2.28 8.97 -1.14
CA GLN A 185 -2.74 8.06 -0.08
C GLN A 185 -2.67 6.56 -0.44
N THR A 186 -1.49 6.00 -0.28
CA THR A 186 -1.28 4.56 -0.19
C THR A 186 -1.28 4.22 1.30
N VAL A 187 -2.30 3.49 1.77
CA VAL A 187 -2.14 2.75 3.02
C VAL A 187 -1.05 1.71 2.74
N THR A 188 0.15 1.91 3.28
CA THR A 188 1.23 0.93 3.21
C THR A 188 0.89 -0.18 4.17
N ILE A 189 0.17 -1.16 3.66
CA ILE A 189 -0.22 -2.32 4.45
C ILE A 189 0.99 -3.26 4.54
N PRO A 190 1.37 -3.71 5.75
CA PRO A 190 2.52 -4.58 5.96
C PRO A 190 2.52 -5.82 5.05
N PRO A 191 3.70 -6.41 4.77
CA PRO A 191 3.86 -7.64 3.99
C PRO A 191 3.10 -8.87 4.53
N ALA A 192 2.49 -8.76 5.72
CA ALA A 192 1.67 -9.78 6.35
C ALA A 192 0.20 -9.81 5.88
N VAL A 193 -0.25 -8.84 5.07
CA VAL A 193 -1.67 -8.67 4.80
C VAL A 193 -2.13 -9.30 3.48
N THR A 194 -3.39 -9.70 3.48
CA THR A 194 -4.04 -10.53 2.49
C THR A 194 -4.55 -9.63 1.36
N CYS A 195 -4.04 -9.83 0.14
CA CYS A 195 -4.37 -8.97 -0.99
C CYS A 195 -4.55 -9.76 -2.29
N PHE A 196 -5.41 -9.23 -3.15
CA PHE A 196 -5.65 -9.69 -4.52
C PHE A 196 -4.90 -8.80 -5.50
N LEU A 197 -4.42 -9.33 -6.62
CA LEU A 197 -3.85 -8.50 -7.68
C LEU A 197 -4.97 -7.82 -8.49
N ALA A 198 -4.69 -6.64 -9.04
CA ALA A 198 -5.53 -5.98 -10.04
C ALA A 198 -5.97 -6.94 -11.14
N GLY A 199 -7.21 -6.80 -11.60
CA GLY A 199 -7.83 -7.67 -12.61
C GLY A 199 -8.49 -8.93 -12.04
N THR A 200 -8.28 -9.25 -10.76
CA THR A 200 -8.94 -10.39 -10.09
C THR A 200 -10.46 -10.19 -10.12
N GLN A 201 -11.18 -11.16 -10.65
CA GLN A 201 -12.65 -11.18 -10.68
C GLN A 201 -13.20 -11.64 -9.33
N ILE A 202 -14.00 -10.80 -8.69
CA ILE A 202 -14.71 -11.09 -7.44
C ILE A 202 -16.20 -11.26 -7.74
N GLU A 203 -16.80 -12.32 -7.22
CA GLU A 203 -18.23 -12.59 -7.42
C GLU A 203 -19.12 -11.55 -6.72
N THR A 204 -20.03 -10.97 -7.49
CA THR A 204 -21.12 -10.11 -7.00
C THR A 204 -22.47 -10.72 -7.42
N PRO A 205 -23.60 -10.32 -6.81
CA PRO A 205 -24.91 -10.84 -7.18
C PRO A 205 -25.27 -10.69 -8.67
N THR A 206 -24.67 -9.71 -9.35
CA THR A 206 -24.86 -9.47 -10.79
C THR A 206 -23.78 -10.11 -11.68
N GLY A 207 -22.91 -10.94 -11.10
CA GLY A 207 -21.81 -11.62 -11.77
C GLY A 207 -20.43 -11.12 -11.32
N PRO A 208 -19.34 -11.74 -11.82
CA PRO A 208 -17.98 -11.37 -11.45
C PRO A 208 -17.62 -9.96 -11.91
N ARG A 209 -16.92 -9.20 -11.07
CA ARG A 209 -16.39 -7.87 -11.39
C ARG A 209 -14.89 -7.79 -11.06
N PRO A 210 -14.07 -7.06 -11.85
CA PRO A 210 -12.69 -6.81 -11.50
C PRO A 210 -12.62 -6.03 -10.17
N ILE A 211 -11.71 -6.44 -9.28
CA ILE A 211 -11.60 -5.90 -7.93
C ILE A 211 -11.38 -4.38 -7.90
N GLU A 212 -10.63 -3.83 -8.85
CA GLU A 212 -10.36 -2.40 -8.99
C GLU A 212 -11.60 -1.55 -9.33
N THR A 213 -12.70 -2.20 -9.74
CA THR A 213 -13.98 -1.52 -10.05
C THR A 213 -14.95 -1.52 -8.87
N LEU A 214 -14.67 -2.29 -7.82
CA LEU A 214 -15.54 -2.43 -6.67
C LEU A 214 -15.46 -1.20 -5.76
N ARG A 215 -16.56 -0.88 -5.09
CA ARG A 215 -16.67 0.28 -4.19
C ARG A 215 -17.24 -0.13 -2.85
N ILE A 216 -16.99 0.71 -1.83
CA ILE A 216 -17.67 0.57 -0.53
C ILE A 216 -19.18 0.56 -0.74
N GLY A 217 -19.85 -0.39 -0.09
CA GLY A 217 -21.28 -0.65 -0.22
C GLY A 217 -21.64 -1.69 -1.27
N ASP A 218 -20.77 -2.01 -2.23
CA ASP A 218 -21.05 -3.03 -3.24
C ASP A 218 -21.27 -4.40 -2.58
N PRO A 219 -22.33 -5.14 -2.94
CA PRO A 219 -22.57 -6.47 -2.40
C PRO A 219 -21.67 -7.52 -3.03
N LEU A 220 -21.02 -8.34 -2.21
CA LEU A 220 -20.24 -9.51 -2.63
C LEU A 220 -20.96 -10.80 -2.29
N VAL A 221 -20.78 -11.82 -3.14
CA VAL A 221 -21.24 -13.17 -2.84
C VAL A 221 -20.24 -13.83 -1.89
N THR A 222 -20.74 -14.34 -0.78
CA THR A 222 -19.99 -15.12 0.21
C THR A 222 -20.63 -16.51 0.36
N PRO A 223 -19.93 -17.52 0.91
CA PRO A 223 -20.54 -18.82 1.19
C PRO A 223 -21.76 -18.75 2.12
N ASP A 224 -21.83 -17.71 2.95
CA ASP A 224 -22.86 -17.51 3.97
C ASP A 224 -23.97 -16.55 3.50
N GLY A 225 -23.93 -16.07 2.26
CA GLY A 225 -24.93 -15.18 1.68
C GLY A 225 -24.33 -14.03 0.89
N THR A 226 -24.88 -12.82 1.06
CA THR A 226 -24.36 -11.60 0.44
C THR A 226 -23.91 -10.63 1.52
N ALA A 227 -22.73 -10.05 1.37
CA ALA A 227 -22.16 -9.11 2.33
C ALA A 227 -21.67 -7.83 1.63
N PRO A 228 -21.97 -6.63 2.14
CA PRO A 228 -21.50 -5.39 1.54
C PRO A 228 -20.01 -5.15 1.84
N ILE A 229 -19.30 -4.60 0.86
CA ILE A 229 -17.94 -4.09 1.08
C ILE A 229 -18.01 -2.97 2.09
N ARG A 230 -17.26 -3.12 3.17
CA ARG A 230 -17.09 -2.11 4.20
C ARG A 230 -15.93 -1.20 3.90
N TRP A 231 -14.83 -1.77 3.43
CA TRP A 231 -13.66 -1.01 3.04
C TRP A 231 -12.96 -1.67 1.85
N ILE A 232 -12.37 -0.84 1.00
CA ILE A 232 -11.47 -1.28 -0.06
C ILE A 232 -10.19 -0.45 -0.01
N GLY A 233 -9.05 -1.12 0.11
CA GLY A 233 -7.73 -0.50 0.07
C GLY A 233 -6.94 -0.98 -1.13
N ARG A 234 -5.95 -0.18 -1.53
CA ARG A 234 -5.02 -0.55 -2.59
C ARG A 234 -3.60 -0.16 -2.22
N SER A 235 -2.64 -0.95 -2.70
CA SER A 235 -1.22 -0.68 -2.54
C SER A 235 -0.48 -1.10 -3.80
N ARG A 236 0.53 -0.33 -4.19
CA ARG A 236 1.45 -0.69 -5.28
C ARG A 236 2.80 -1.04 -4.66
N VAL A 237 3.32 -2.22 -4.97
CA VAL A 237 4.58 -2.72 -4.39
C VAL A 237 5.49 -3.31 -5.45
N ASP A 238 6.78 -3.47 -5.14
CA ASP A 238 7.66 -4.30 -5.95
C ASP A 238 7.33 -5.78 -5.73
N GLY A 239 6.83 -6.43 -6.77
CA GLY A 239 6.47 -7.84 -6.78
C GLY A 239 7.63 -8.78 -7.11
N ARG A 240 8.90 -8.38 -7.00
CA ARG A 240 10.08 -9.24 -7.30
C ARG A 240 10.74 -9.92 -6.09
N GLY A 241 10.23 -9.71 -4.88
CA GLY A 241 10.81 -10.21 -3.62
C GLY A 241 9.80 -10.95 -2.73
N PRO A 242 9.85 -10.76 -1.39
CA PRO A 242 8.90 -11.37 -0.44
C PRO A 242 7.42 -11.05 -0.70
N LEU A 243 7.15 -10.01 -1.50
CA LEU A 243 5.82 -9.56 -1.93
C LEU A 243 5.43 -10.06 -3.32
N ALA A 244 6.25 -10.92 -3.95
CA ALA A 244 5.95 -11.47 -5.25
C ALA A 244 4.60 -12.19 -5.25
N PRO A 245 3.68 -11.87 -6.18
CA PRO A 245 2.40 -12.55 -6.26
C PRO A 245 2.60 -14.06 -6.39
N ILE A 246 1.72 -14.83 -5.77
CA ILE A 246 1.58 -16.26 -6.06
C ILE A 246 0.51 -16.39 -7.13
N ARG A 247 0.89 -16.95 -8.27
CA ARG A 247 -0.03 -17.37 -9.32
C ARG A 247 -0.55 -18.76 -9.01
N ILE A 248 -1.87 -18.87 -8.88
CA ILE A 248 -2.60 -20.13 -8.89
C ILE A 248 -3.17 -20.26 -10.30
N ALA A 249 -2.58 -21.13 -11.12
CA ALA A 249 -3.00 -21.31 -12.51
C ALA A 249 -4.47 -21.75 -12.59
N ALA A 250 -5.16 -21.37 -13.68
CA ALA A 250 -6.51 -21.82 -13.94
C ALA A 250 -6.62 -23.35 -13.75
N LYS A 251 -7.70 -23.78 -13.08
CA LYS A 251 -8.00 -25.18 -12.74
C LYS A 251 -7.07 -25.82 -11.71
N ALA A 252 -6.03 -25.16 -11.21
CA ALA A 252 -5.11 -25.73 -10.20
C ALA A 252 -5.84 -26.08 -8.89
N LEU A 253 -6.76 -25.21 -8.47
CA LEU A 253 -7.67 -25.43 -7.33
C LEU A 253 -9.14 -25.38 -7.78
N ALA A 254 -9.39 -25.67 -9.06
CA ALA A 254 -10.67 -25.48 -9.76
C ALA A 254 -11.17 -24.02 -9.86
N ASN A 255 -10.26 -23.05 -9.70
CA ASN A 255 -10.44 -21.67 -10.15
C ASN A 255 -10.63 -21.60 -11.67
N VAL A 256 -11.46 -20.67 -12.12
CA VAL A 256 -11.87 -20.52 -13.52
C VAL A 256 -10.78 -19.88 -14.37
N ARG A 257 -10.07 -18.90 -13.82
CA ARG A 257 -8.94 -18.19 -14.44
C ARG A 257 -7.73 -18.22 -13.52
N ASP A 258 -6.58 -17.80 -14.03
CA ASP A 258 -5.40 -17.58 -13.21
C ASP A 258 -5.71 -16.57 -12.09
N LEU A 259 -5.46 -16.96 -10.85
CA LEU A 259 -5.63 -16.11 -9.69
C LEU A 259 -4.26 -15.67 -9.19
N TYR A 260 -4.08 -14.37 -8.98
CA TYR A 260 -2.86 -13.77 -8.45
C TYR A 260 -3.15 -13.11 -7.12
N VAL A 261 -2.46 -13.57 -6.07
CA VAL A 261 -2.67 -13.10 -4.70
C VAL A 261 -1.34 -12.89 -3.99
N SER A 262 -1.36 -12.11 -2.91
CA SER A 262 -0.18 -11.95 -2.07
C SER A 262 0.24 -13.28 -1.41
N PRO A 263 1.53 -13.48 -1.07
CA PRO A 263 2.02 -14.74 -0.50
C PRO A 263 1.28 -15.23 0.75
N ASN A 264 0.79 -14.31 1.58
CA ASN A 264 0.09 -14.63 2.83
C ASN A 264 -1.43 -14.76 2.65
N HIS A 265 -1.97 -14.45 1.47
CA HIS A 265 -3.39 -14.58 1.19
C HIS A 265 -3.83 -16.04 1.32
N ARG A 266 -4.83 -16.30 2.16
CA ARG A 266 -5.31 -17.65 2.42
C ARG A 266 -6.46 -18.03 1.50
N ILE A 267 -6.34 -19.23 0.96
CA ILE A 267 -7.35 -19.91 0.16
C ILE A 267 -8.10 -20.90 1.06
N LEU A 268 -9.42 -20.95 0.94
CA LEU A 268 -10.23 -21.94 1.63
C LEU A 268 -10.12 -23.28 0.91
N LEU A 269 -9.60 -24.28 1.61
CA LEU A 269 -9.54 -25.66 1.14
C LEU A 269 -10.51 -26.54 1.90
N ARG A 270 -11.10 -27.48 1.16
CA ARG A 270 -11.92 -28.57 1.71
C ARG A 270 -11.20 -29.90 1.56
N SER A 271 -11.05 -30.63 2.65
CA SER A 271 -10.39 -31.94 2.63
C SER A 271 -10.93 -32.84 3.73
N VAL A 272 -11.13 -34.13 3.42
CA VAL A 272 -11.46 -35.15 4.42
C VAL A 272 -10.32 -35.30 5.43
N ALA A 273 -9.07 -35.15 4.99
CA ALA A 273 -7.92 -35.15 5.88
C ALA A 273 -7.93 -33.95 6.84
N ALA A 274 -8.45 -32.79 6.41
CA ALA A 274 -8.59 -31.64 7.30
C ALA A 274 -9.57 -31.94 8.44
N ASP A 275 -10.67 -32.64 8.13
CA ASP A 275 -11.63 -33.07 9.14
C ASP A 275 -11.01 -34.05 10.14
N LEU A 276 -10.25 -35.03 9.63
CA LEU A 276 -9.55 -36.02 10.45
C LEU A 276 -8.49 -35.41 11.38
N TYR A 277 -7.64 -34.52 10.87
CA TYR A 277 -6.51 -33.96 11.64
C TYR A 277 -6.87 -32.74 12.48
N PHE A 278 -7.90 -31.98 12.08
CA PHE A 278 -8.19 -30.67 12.68
C PHE A 278 -9.63 -30.51 13.18
N GLY A 279 -10.48 -31.53 13.01
CA GLY A 279 -11.89 -31.51 13.44
C GLY A 279 -12.76 -30.53 12.65
N THR A 280 -12.33 -30.16 11.44
CA THR A 280 -13.10 -29.31 10.53
C THR A 280 -12.80 -29.66 9.07
N PRO A 281 -13.82 -29.80 8.21
CA PRO A 281 -13.61 -30.11 6.79
C PRO A 281 -13.06 -28.91 6.00
N GLU A 282 -13.09 -27.71 6.58
CA GLU A 282 -12.69 -26.44 5.97
C GLU A 282 -11.52 -25.79 6.71
N VAL A 283 -10.48 -25.44 5.96
CA VAL A 283 -9.26 -24.84 6.48
C VAL A 283 -8.71 -23.78 5.53
N LEU A 284 -8.06 -22.76 6.10
CA LEU A 284 -7.41 -21.68 5.37
C LEU A 284 -5.91 -21.97 5.23
N VAL A 285 -5.41 -21.88 3.99
CA VAL A 285 -3.99 -22.09 3.70
C VAL A 285 -3.43 -20.92 2.91
N ALA A 286 -2.35 -20.32 3.42
CA ALA A 286 -1.65 -19.24 2.74
C ALA A 286 -1.10 -19.70 1.38
N ALA A 287 -1.25 -18.88 0.34
CA ALA A 287 -0.87 -19.19 -1.03
C ALA A 287 0.60 -19.63 -1.17
N LYS A 288 1.51 -19.01 -0.41
CA LYS A 288 2.94 -19.38 -0.41
C LYS A 288 3.22 -20.80 0.09
N PHE A 289 2.32 -21.37 0.89
CA PHE A 289 2.44 -22.76 1.35
C PHE A 289 1.88 -23.77 0.34
N LEU A 290 1.15 -23.30 -0.67
CA LEU A 290 0.60 -24.13 -1.75
C LEU A 290 1.53 -24.21 -2.97
N VAL A 291 2.65 -23.48 -2.97
CA VAL A 291 3.63 -23.49 -4.07
C VAL A 291 4.15 -24.90 -4.30
N ASN A 292 3.98 -25.38 -5.54
CA ASN A 292 4.27 -26.76 -5.93
C ASN A 292 5.23 -26.85 -7.13
N GLY A 293 5.80 -25.72 -7.57
CA GLY A 293 6.75 -25.65 -8.69
C GLY A 293 6.14 -25.91 -10.07
N SER A 294 4.81 -25.95 -10.20
CA SER A 294 4.13 -26.16 -11.48
C SER A 294 2.88 -25.27 -11.58
N THR A 295 1.72 -25.77 -11.14
CA THR A 295 0.44 -25.08 -11.27
C THR A 295 0.26 -23.94 -10.27
N ILE A 296 1.02 -23.94 -9.18
CA ILE A 296 1.03 -22.86 -8.18
C ILE A 296 2.47 -22.42 -7.94
N GLN A 297 2.79 -21.19 -8.31
CA GLN A 297 4.17 -20.68 -8.30
C GLN A 297 4.24 -19.17 -8.09
N PRO A 298 5.36 -18.65 -7.56
CA PRO A 298 5.63 -17.21 -7.59
C PRO A 298 5.57 -16.67 -9.02
N ALA A 299 5.01 -15.48 -9.18
CA ALA A 299 4.96 -14.74 -10.44
C ALA A 299 5.59 -13.35 -10.23
N PRO A 300 6.93 -13.27 -10.15
CA PRO A 300 7.61 -12.01 -9.92
C PRO A 300 7.26 -10.96 -10.96
N MET A 301 6.96 -9.74 -10.53
CA MET A 301 6.66 -8.63 -11.43
C MET A 301 7.10 -7.29 -10.87
N ARG A 302 7.39 -6.33 -11.76
CA ARG A 302 7.95 -5.04 -11.34
C ARG A 302 7.01 -4.23 -10.46
N HIS A 303 5.73 -4.21 -10.82
CA HIS A 303 4.71 -3.46 -10.10
C HIS A 303 3.52 -4.38 -9.84
N ALA A 304 3.36 -4.82 -8.60
CA ALA A 304 2.18 -5.56 -8.15
C ALA A 304 1.17 -4.56 -7.58
N HIS A 305 0.01 -4.43 -8.23
CA HIS A 305 -1.10 -3.61 -7.77
C HIS A 305 -2.03 -4.48 -6.93
N TYR A 306 -1.93 -4.37 -5.62
CA TYR A 306 -2.69 -5.15 -4.67
C TYR A 306 -3.93 -4.41 -4.18
N PHE A 307 -5.00 -5.17 -3.94
CA PHE A 307 -6.29 -4.70 -3.44
C PHE A 307 -6.72 -5.54 -2.23
N HIS A 308 -7.40 -4.88 -1.30
CA HIS A 308 -7.85 -5.45 -0.04
C HIS A 308 -9.32 -5.17 0.15
N LEU A 309 -10.10 -6.16 0.57
CA LEU A 309 -11.54 -6.05 0.77
C LEU A 309 -11.88 -6.41 2.21
N MET A 310 -12.54 -5.51 2.93
CA MET A 310 -13.05 -5.79 4.27
C MET A 310 -14.57 -5.82 4.27
N LEU A 311 -15.13 -6.76 5.03
CA LEU A 311 -16.56 -6.93 5.26
C LEU A 311 -16.88 -6.72 6.75
N ASP A 312 -18.15 -6.78 7.12
CA ASP A 312 -18.60 -6.61 8.53
C ASP A 312 -17.94 -7.60 9.49
N THR A 313 -17.69 -8.80 9.01
CA THR A 313 -16.92 -9.83 9.70
C THR A 313 -15.93 -10.40 8.70
N HIS A 314 -14.85 -10.99 9.20
CA HIS A 314 -14.00 -11.78 8.33
C HIS A 314 -14.82 -12.91 7.71
N GLN A 315 -14.92 -12.90 6.39
CA GLN A 315 -15.72 -13.84 5.62
C GLN A 315 -14.93 -14.28 4.40
N MET A 316 -15.39 -15.36 3.79
CA MET A 316 -14.86 -15.80 2.52
C MET A 316 -15.56 -15.06 1.39
N VAL A 317 -14.80 -14.65 0.39
CA VAL A 317 -15.31 -14.13 -0.88
C VAL A 317 -14.95 -15.12 -1.99
N PHE A 318 -15.67 -15.07 -3.10
CA PHE A 318 -15.29 -15.86 -4.26
C PHE A 318 -14.44 -15.02 -5.22
N SER A 319 -13.19 -15.43 -5.40
CA SER A 319 -12.24 -14.85 -6.35
C SER A 319 -11.90 -15.86 -7.43
N GLU A 320 -12.10 -15.51 -8.70
CA GLU A 320 -11.91 -16.42 -9.85
C GLU A 320 -12.64 -17.77 -9.68
N GLY A 321 -13.80 -17.76 -9.00
CA GLY A 321 -14.65 -18.92 -8.76
C GLY A 321 -14.23 -19.82 -7.59
N ILE A 322 -13.19 -19.47 -6.81
CA ILE A 322 -12.82 -20.18 -5.57
C ILE A 322 -12.92 -19.28 -4.35
N ALA A 323 -13.15 -19.90 -3.18
CA ALA A 323 -13.26 -19.18 -1.92
C ALA A 323 -11.87 -18.77 -1.39
N SER A 324 -11.73 -17.48 -1.10
CA SER A 324 -10.53 -16.83 -0.55
C SER A 324 -10.93 -15.86 0.55
N GLU A 325 -9.99 -15.48 1.40
CA GLU A 325 -10.32 -14.67 2.57
C GLU A 325 -10.53 -13.18 2.23
N SER A 326 -11.54 -12.56 2.84
CA SER A 326 -11.55 -11.10 3.00
C SER A 326 -10.40 -10.68 3.93
N LEU A 327 -10.10 -9.39 3.97
CA LEU A 327 -9.14 -8.84 4.91
C LEU A 327 -9.51 -9.26 6.36
N PHE A 328 -8.57 -9.90 7.04
CA PHE A 328 -8.66 -10.23 8.46
C PHE A 328 -7.86 -9.21 9.27
N THR A 329 -8.54 -8.40 10.06
CA THR A 329 -7.93 -7.42 10.96
C THR A 329 -7.90 -7.92 12.41
N GLY A 330 -7.64 -9.20 12.67
CA GLY A 330 -7.53 -9.70 14.07
C GLY A 330 -6.49 -8.91 14.89
N ALA A 331 -6.48 -9.07 16.22
CA ALA A 331 -5.69 -8.26 17.16
C ALA A 331 -4.21 -8.00 16.74
N ASN A 332 -3.55 -8.95 16.07
CA ASN A 332 -2.19 -8.77 15.57
C ASN A 332 -2.10 -8.02 14.23
N ALA A 333 -3.12 -8.05 13.38
CA ALA A 333 -3.14 -7.32 12.11
C ALA A 333 -3.41 -5.82 12.32
N MET A 334 -4.28 -5.44 13.27
CA MET A 334 -4.47 -4.03 13.66
C MET A 334 -3.17 -3.41 14.18
N ASN A 335 -2.43 -4.12 15.03
CA ASN A 335 -1.14 -3.66 15.56
C ASN A 335 -0.04 -3.55 14.51
N THR A 336 -0.24 -4.12 13.31
CA THR A 336 0.69 -3.99 12.19
C THR A 336 0.32 -2.83 11.26
N LEU A 337 -0.91 -2.31 11.32
CA LEU A 337 -1.30 -1.11 10.59
C LEU A 337 -0.74 0.14 11.27
N ASP A 338 -0.40 1.18 10.51
CA ASP A 338 0.02 2.45 11.09
C ASP A 338 -1.12 3.12 11.88
N PRO A 339 -0.81 4.02 12.83
CA PRO A 339 -1.83 4.67 13.66
C PRO A 339 -2.88 5.48 12.88
N ALA A 340 -2.56 6.01 11.70
CA ALA A 340 -3.48 6.78 10.87
C ALA A 340 -4.49 5.86 10.16
N ALA A 341 -4.04 4.75 9.58
CA ALA A 341 -4.88 3.70 9.04
C ALA A 341 -5.71 3.01 10.14
N GLN A 342 -5.16 2.84 11.34
CA GLN A 342 -5.93 2.38 12.51
C GLN A 342 -7.01 3.40 12.90
N ALA A 343 -6.68 4.70 12.94
CA ALA A 343 -7.62 5.76 13.29
C ALA A 343 -8.72 5.92 12.23
N GLU A 344 -8.37 5.83 10.95
CA GLU A 344 -9.28 5.87 9.81
C GLU A 344 -10.20 4.65 9.79
N LEU A 345 -9.69 3.42 9.96
CA LEU A 345 -10.52 2.22 10.08
C LEU A 345 -11.44 2.28 11.30
N ARG A 346 -10.98 2.81 12.44
CA ARG A 346 -11.84 3.03 13.62
C ARG A 346 -12.90 4.12 13.39
N ALA A 347 -12.60 5.14 12.59
CA ALA A 347 -13.53 6.21 12.24
C ALA A 347 -14.57 5.80 11.19
N ILE A 348 -14.21 4.96 10.23
CA ILE A 348 -15.11 4.41 9.20
C ILE A 348 -15.98 3.28 9.78
N PHE A 349 -15.45 2.51 10.75
CA PHE A 349 -16.17 1.43 11.44
C PHE A 349 -16.35 1.69 12.94
N PRO A 350 -17.01 2.79 13.35
CA PRO A 350 -17.13 3.14 14.77
C PRO A 350 -17.95 2.12 15.56
N GLN A 351 -18.76 1.31 14.87
CA GLN A 351 -19.63 0.28 15.43
C GLN A 351 -18.95 -1.10 15.51
N LEU A 352 -17.78 -1.27 14.91
CA LEU A 352 -17.17 -2.58 14.63
C LEU A 352 -15.92 -2.74 15.48
N ASP A 353 -15.97 -3.66 16.44
CA ASP A 353 -14.82 -3.94 17.30
C ASP A 353 -13.78 -4.78 16.52
N LEU A 354 -12.86 -4.08 15.85
CA LEU A 354 -11.76 -4.66 15.06
C LEU A 354 -10.86 -5.58 15.93
N SER A 355 -10.85 -5.43 17.25
CA SER A 355 -10.11 -6.31 18.18
C SER A 355 -10.81 -7.64 18.44
N ARG A 356 -12.10 -7.77 18.09
CA ARG A 356 -12.93 -8.98 18.28
C ARG A 356 -13.14 -9.81 17.01
N GLN A 357 -12.51 -9.46 15.90
CA GLN A 357 -12.60 -10.29 14.70
C GLN A 357 -11.98 -11.67 14.96
N ARG A 358 -12.78 -12.72 14.74
CA ARG A 358 -12.34 -14.11 14.75
C ARG A 358 -12.15 -14.56 13.30
N LEU A 359 -11.09 -15.33 13.05
CA LEU A 359 -10.97 -16.01 11.76
C LEU A 359 -12.22 -16.85 11.52
N ALA A 360 -12.80 -16.71 10.33
CA ALA A 360 -14.01 -17.43 9.93
C ALA A 360 -13.81 -18.96 9.95
N ARG A 361 -12.56 -19.39 9.69
CA ARG A 361 -12.15 -20.78 9.56
C ARG A 361 -10.74 -20.95 10.11
N ARG A 362 -10.37 -22.18 10.49
CA ARG A 362 -9.05 -22.49 11.03
C ARG A 362 -7.98 -22.24 9.97
N SER A 363 -6.96 -21.44 10.31
CA SER A 363 -5.77 -21.28 9.47
C SER A 363 -4.73 -22.34 9.81
N LEU A 364 -4.09 -22.92 8.80
CA LEU A 364 -2.99 -23.85 8.98
C LEU A 364 -1.64 -23.14 8.93
N THR A 365 -0.70 -23.63 9.73
CA THR A 365 0.73 -23.28 9.67
C THR A 365 1.45 -24.04 8.56
N ARG A 366 2.65 -23.59 8.16
CA ARG A 366 3.47 -24.28 7.15
C ARG A 366 3.68 -25.77 7.44
N ALA A 367 3.87 -26.13 8.70
CA ALA A 367 4.12 -27.50 9.13
C ALA A 367 2.86 -28.38 9.08
N GLU A 368 1.66 -27.79 9.17
CA GLU A 368 0.38 -28.49 9.12
C GLU A 368 -0.11 -28.74 7.69
N VAL A 369 0.28 -27.90 6.71
CA VAL A 369 -0.18 -28.02 5.31
C VAL A 369 0.08 -29.40 4.68
N PRO A 370 1.23 -30.06 4.89
CA PRO A 370 1.47 -31.40 4.32
C PRO A 370 0.51 -32.49 4.81
N LEU A 371 -0.21 -32.28 5.92
CA LEU A 371 -1.18 -33.25 6.44
C LEU A 371 -2.45 -33.34 5.58
N ILE A 372 -2.74 -32.29 4.79
CA ILE A 372 -3.97 -32.21 3.98
C ILE A 372 -3.70 -32.18 2.48
N LEU A 373 -2.45 -32.00 2.07
CA LEU A 373 -2.01 -32.10 0.69
C LEU A 373 -1.44 -33.51 0.45
N PRO A 374 -1.79 -34.19 -0.64
CA PRO A 374 -1.20 -35.49 -0.93
C PRO A 374 0.33 -35.37 -1.11
N LEU A 375 1.07 -36.19 -0.38
CA LEU A 375 2.51 -36.38 -0.57
C LEU A 375 2.69 -37.13 -1.91
N ARG A 376 2.97 -36.40 -3.00
CA ARG A 376 3.12 -36.84 -4.42
C ARG A 376 1.81 -36.91 -5.25
N PRO A 377 1.89 -36.71 -6.58
CA PRO A 377 0.71 -36.52 -7.41
C PRO A 377 -0.03 -37.85 -7.59
N MET A 378 -0.93 -38.14 -6.67
CA MET A 378 -2.10 -38.93 -6.96
C MET A 378 -3.29 -37.99 -7.11
N HIS A 379 -4.14 -38.29 -8.08
CA HIS A 379 -5.36 -37.57 -8.43
C HIS A 379 -6.33 -37.43 -7.23
N ALA A 380 -6.03 -36.53 -6.30
CA ALA A 380 -6.94 -36.15 -5.23
C ALA A 380 -7.70 -34.91 -5.70
N THR A 381 -8.99 -35.10 -5.98
CA THR A 381 -9.87 -34.03 -6.44
C THR A 381 -10.17 -33.09 -5.27
N LEU A 382 -9.42 -31.99 -5.14
CA LEU A 382 -9.84 -30.85 -4.34
C LEU A 382 -11.12 -30.29 -4.98
N ARG A 383 -12.26 -30.40 -4.29
CA ARG A 383 -13.54 -29.85 -4.76
C ARG A 383 -13.83 -28.52 -4.06
N PRO A 384 -13.75 -27.37 -4.75
CA PRO A 384 -14.29 -26.13 -4.22
C PRO A 384 -15.82 -26.12 -4.30
N LEU A 385 -16.43 -25.26 -3.49
CA LEU A 385 -17.85 -24.94 -3.50
C LEU A 385 -18.28 -24.46 -4.90
N ARG A 386 -19.04 -25.28 -5.63
CA ARG A 386 -19.86 -24.80 -6.75
C ARG A 386 -21.11 -24.12 -6.19
N ASN A 387 -21.45 -22.96 -6.74
CA ASN A 387 -22.72 -22.27 -6.51
C ASN A 387 -23.91 -23.24 -6.61
N ILE A 388 -24.59 -23.52 -5.50
CA ILE A 388 -25.88 -24.21 -5.48
C ILE A 388 -26.96 -23.15 -5.67
N HIS A 389 -27.14 -22.62 -6.88
CA HIS A 389 -28.27 -21.73 -7.22
C HIS A 389 -28.84 -22.05 -8.62
N SER A 390 -28.99 -23.33 -8.95
CA SER A 390 -29.73 -23.75 -10.16
C SER A 390 -30.54 -25.03 -9.96
N ASN A 391 -31.33 -25.12 -8.89
CA ASN A 391 -32.37 -26.16 -8.82
C ASN A 391 -33.56 -25.77 -7.94
N ARG A 392 -34.33 -24.75 -8.38
CA ARG A 392 -35.76 -24.61 -8.07
C ARG A 392 -36.46 -23.87 -9.21
N ARG A 393 -36.83 -24.61 -10.26
CA ARG A 393 -37.97 -24.34 -11.15
C ARG A 393 -38.16 -25.54 -12.08
N ALA A 394 -38.77 -26.58 -11.54
CA ALA A 394 -39.49 -27.63 -12.26
C ALA A 394 -40.31 -28.42 -11.24
N ALA A 395 -41.51 -27.91 -10.93
CA ALA A 395 -42.70 -28.62 -10.47
C ALA A 395 -43.82 -27.58 -10.41
#